data_AF-A0A5B8L2Z8-F1
#
_entry.id   AF-A0A5B8L2Z8-F1
#
_cell.length_a   1.000
_cell.length_b   1.000
_cell.length_c   1.000
_cell.angle_alpha   90.00
_cell.angle_beta   90.00
_cell.angle_gamma   90.00
#
_symmetry.space_group_name_H-M   'P 1'
#
loop_
_entity.id
_entity.type
_entity.pdbx_description
1 polymer ?
#
loop_
_entity_poly.entity_id
_entity_poly.type
_entity_poly.pdbx_seq_one_letter_code
_entity_poly.pdbx_strand_id
1 'polypeptide(L)'
;MNAVLSPRHYGELRAMARRLMRGRHDADDLFHEALIVAMRAGRLDDPAAPAWLGGVMRNLAAAEARSAVRRRRREERFPFLPGASDNLHGFPPDFLAGLPAGLRIVALLADCGATRAEIRHLLGLNDTALRQRISALRRRWAAFDDGNHAGYRRPEQPLALGAIRRALLPLARRALVHLASHDPDGHLMAFGKIARPPHKTSSSGN
;
A
#
# COMPACT_ATOMS: atom_id res chain seq x y z
N MET A 1 19.90 29.42 16.86
CA MET A 1 19.13 28.16 16.80
C MET A 1 19.70 27.22 17.84
N ASN A 2 19.06 27.07 19.00
CA ASN A 2 19.48 26.12 20.02
C ASN A 2 18.73 24.81 19.77
N ALA A 3 19.45 23.79 19.30
CA ALA A 3 18.86 22.46 19.16
C ALA A 3 18.42 21.95 20.54
N VAL A 4 17.11 21.69 20.71
CA VAL A 4 16.50 21.31 21.99
C VAL A 4 16.74 19.83 22.35
N LEU A 5 17.25 19.04 21.41
CA LEU A 5 17.70 17.67 21.63
C LEU A 5 19.11 17.65 22.26
N SER A 6 19.16 17.65 23.59
CA SER A 6 20.43 17.46 24.33
C SER A 6 21.05 16.08 24.06
N PRO A 7 22.38 15.90 24.25
CA PRO A 7 23.03 14.59 24.17
C PRO A 7 22.40 13.52 25.06
N ARG A 8 21.84 13.93 26.20
CA ARG A 8 21.09 13.04 27.10
C ARG A 8 19.78 12.55 26.48
N HIS A 9 18.98 13.46 25.91
CA HIS A 9 17.74 13.10 25.22
C HIS A 9 18.01 12.17 24.02
N TYR A 10 19.11 12.41 23.30
CA TYR A 10 19.56 11.55 22.22
C TYR A 10 19.85 10.12 22.71
N GLY A 11 20.60 9.99 23.82
CA GLY A 11 20.90 8.70 24.44
C GLY A 11 19.66 7.95 24.90
N GLU A 12 18.71 8.65 25.52
CA GLU A 12 17.44 8.08 26.00
C GLU A 12 16.56 7.57 24.85
N LEU A 13 16.43 8.35 23.77
CA LEU A 13 15.69 7.95 22.58
C LEU A 13 16.34 6.74 21.88
N ARG A 14 17.66 6.73 21.76
CA ARG A 14 18.38 5.60 21.16
C ARG A 14 18.28 4.33 21.99
N ALA A 15 18.31 4.45 23.32
CA ALA A 15 18.04 3.33 24.23
C ALA A 15 16.59 2.81 24.08
N MET A 16 15.63 3.71 23.88
CA MET A 16 14.24 3.35 23.58
C MET A 16 14.13 2.58 22.25
N ALA A 17 14.80 3.05 21.19
CA ALA A 17 14.82 2.37 19.88
C ALA A 17 15.30 0.91 20.03
N ARG A 18 16.41 0.71 20.73
CA ARG A 18 16.98 -0.62 20.99
C ARG A 18 16.04 -1.52 21.77
N ARG A 19 15.35 -0.98 22.77
CA ARG A 19 14.34 -1.73 23.55
C ARG A 19 13.14 -2.13 22.70
N LEU A 20 12.68 -1.26 21.81
CA LEU A 20 11.56 -1.54 20.90
C LEU A 20 11.93 -2.60 19.86
N MET A 21 13.18 -2.59 19.38
CA MET A 21 13.63 -3.49 18.31
C MET A 21 14.23 -4.83 18.79
N ARG A 22 14.39 -5.04 20.11
CA ARG A 22 14.80 -6.32 20.75
C ARG A 22 15.77 -7.18 19.91
N GLY A 23 16.90 -6.59 19.49
CA GLY A 23 17.98 -7.32 18.80
C GLY A 23 17.88 -7.40 17.27
N ARG A 24 16.91 -6.74 16.64
CA ARG A 24 16.90 -6.52 15.17
C ARG A 24 17.94 -5.44 14.82
N HIS A 25 18.58 -5.58 13.66
CA HIS A 25 19.61 -4.66 13.17
C HIS A 25 19.11 -3.22 12.91
N ASP A 26 17.80 -2.99 12.98
CA ASP A 26 17.13 -1.78 12.49
C ASP A 26 16.85 -0.72 13.59
N ALA A 27 17.45 -0.85 14.78
CA ALA A 27 17.18 0.08 15.90
C ALA A 27 17.63 1.52 15.62
N ASP A 28 18.78 1.69 14.95
CA ASP A 28 19.27 3.01 14.55
C ASP A 28 18.42 3.58 13.39
N ASP A 29 17.88 2.73 12.51
CA ASP A 29 16.96 3.14 11.43
C ASP A 29 15.62 3.63 11.98
N LEU A 30 15.04 2.93 12.97
CA LEU A 30 13.83 3.36 13.66
C LEU A 30 14.00 4.76 14.28
N PHE A 31 15.16 5.00 14.88
CA PHE A 31 15.49 6.30 15.46
C PHE A 31 15.64 7.38 14.38
N HIS A 32 16.37 7.11 13.29
CA HIS A 32 16.51 8.05 12.19
C HIS A 32 15.17 8.39 11.53
N GLU A 33 14.31 7.40 11.30
CA GLU A 33 12.97 7.63 10.73
C GLU A 33 12.13 8.53 11.65
N ALA A 34 12.21 8.34 12.97
CA ALA A 34 11.54 9.21 13.94
C ALA A 34 12.05 10.66 13.88
N LEU A 35 13.35 10.87 13.69
CA LEU A 35 13.93 12.21 13.49
C LEU A 35 13.43 12.84 12.19
N ILE A 36 13.36 12.08 11.09
CA ILE A 36 12.80 12.57 9.81
C ILE A 36 11.34 13.00 9.98
N VAL A 37 10.55 12.22 10.73
CA VAL A 37 9.15 12.57 11.05
C VAL A 37 9.08 13.86 11.88
N ALA A 38 9.97 14.05 12.85
CA ALA A 38 10.05 15.29 13.63
C ALA A 38 10.46 16.51 12.78
N MET A 39 11.44 16.36 11.89
CA MET A 39 11.87 17.40 10.96
C MET A 39 10.71 17.83 10.06
N ARG A 40 9.99 16.86 9.47
CA ARG A 40 8.84 17.14 8.59
C ARG A 40 7.68 17.81 9.34
N ALA A 41 7.54 17.54 10.63
CA ALA A 41 6.54 18.16 11.48
C ALA A 41 6.97 19.53 12.04
N GLY A 42 8.20 19.99 11.74
CA GLY A 42 8.74 21.25 12.29
C GLY A 42 8.93 21.22 13.81
N ARG A 43 9.12 20.02 14.40
CA ARG A 43 9.13 19.81 15.86
C ARG A 43 10.50 19.47 16.43
N LEU A 44 11.58 19.68 15.68
CA LEU A 44 12.93 19.40 16.18
C LEU A 44 13.31 20.30 17.38
N ASP A 45 12.81 21.53 17.36
CA ASP A 45 13.11 22.56 18.36
C ASP A 45 12.03 22.65 19.47
N ASP A 46 11.07 21.71 19.49
CA ASP A 46 9.99 21.68 20.49
C ASP A 46 10.51 21.05 21.81
N PRO A 47 10.40 21.72 22.97
CA PRO A 47 10.72 21.13 24.27
C PRO A 47 9.96 19.84 24.60
N ALA A 48 8.75 19.66 24.04
CA ALA A 48 7.96 18.43 24.18
C ALA A 48 8.35 17.34 23.16
N ALA A 49 9.29 17.62 22.24
CA ALA A 49 9.70 16.70 21.19
C ALA A 49 10.17 15.32 21.71
N PRO A 50 10.90 15.18 22.83
CA PRO A 50 11.36 13.86 23.27
C PRO A 50 10.22 12.89 23.62
N ALA A 51 9.20 13.36 24.32
CA ALA A 51 8.04 12.53 24.68
C ALA A 51 7.20 12.17 23.45
N TRP A 52 7.02 13.13 22.54
CA TRP A 52 6.32 12.93 21.28
C TRP A 52 7.08 11.95 20.36
N LEU A 53 8.40 12.09 20.25
CA LEU A 53 9.29 11.18 19.51
C LEU A 53 9.20 9.75 20.06
N GLY A 54 9.16 9.58 21.38
CA GLY A 54 8.91 8.26 21.98
C GLY A 54 7.57 7.65 21.53
N GLY A 55 6.54 8.47 21.37
CA GLY A 55 5.26 8.08 20.75
C GLY A 55 5.39 7.67 19.28
N VAL A 56 6.10 8.48 18.49
CA VAL A 56 6.39 8.19 17.07
C VAL A 56 7.13 6.88 16.91
N MET A 57 8.20 6.65 17.69
CA MET A 57 9.00 5.43 17.65
C MET A 57 8.18 4.18 18.00
N ARG A 58 7.27 4.26 18.99
CA ARG A 58 6.34 3.15 19.29
C ARG A 58 5.40 2.85 18.14
N ASN A 59 4.87 3.88 17.49
CA ASN A 59 3.98 3.72 16.33
C ASN A 59 4.71 3.12 15.12
N LEU A 60 5.92 3.60 14.83
CA LEU A 60 6.77 3.07 13.77
C LEU A 60 7.14 1.60 14.03
N ALA A 61 7.59 1.27 15.24
CA ALA A 61 7.91 -0.12 15.61
C ALA A 61 6.68 -1.04 15.52
N ALA A 62 5.51 -0.57 15.95
CA ALA A 62 4.26 -1.33 15.83
C ALA A 62 3.86 -1.54 14.35
N ALA A 63 4.06 -0.54 13.49
CA ALA A 63 3.80 -0.66 12.06
C ALA A 63 4.74 -1.69 11.40
N GLU A 64 6.03 -1.66 11.74
CA GLU A 64 7.02 -2.61 11.25
C GLU A 64 6.72 -4.04 11.72
N ALA A 65 6.38 -4.22 13.01
CA ALA A 65 6.00 -5.53 13.55
C ALA A 65 4.77 -6.11 12.84
N ARG A 66 3.73 -5.30 12.60
CA ARG A 66 2.54 -5.73 11.84
C ARG A 66 2.90 -6.12 10.40
N SER A 67 3.80 -5.37 9.77
CA SER A 67 4.25 -5.63 8.39
C SER A 67 5.07 -6.91 8.32
N ALA A 68 5.96 -7.15 9.29
CA ALA A 68 6.72 -8.40 9.41
C ALA A 68 5.82 -9.62 9.64
N VAL A 69 4.76 -9.49 10.46
CA VAL A 69 3.78 -10.58 10.66
C VAL A 69 2.99 -10.86 9.38
N ARG A 70 2.55 -9.83 8.65
CA ARG A 70 1.85 -10.02 7.37
C ARG A 70 2.76 -10.67 6.33
N ARG A 71 4.01 -10.20 6.23
CA ARG A 71 5.04 -10.78 5.37
C ARG A 71 5.28 -12.26 5.67
N ARG A 72 5.49 -12.62 6.94
CA ARG A 72 5.65 -14.03 7.36
C ARG A 72 4.44 -14.87 7.00
N ARG A 73 3.22 -14.39 7.28
CA ARG A 73 1.99 -15.08 6.87
C ARG A 73 1.93 -15.31 5.36
N ARG A 74 2.41 -14.36 4.55
CA ARG A 74 2.51 -14.54 3.09
C ARG A 74 3.54 -15.60 2.74
N GLU A 75 4.75 -15.52 3.30
CA GLU A 75 5.83 -16.48 3.05
C GLU A 75 5.43 -17.91 3.48
N GLU A 76 4.67 -18.05 4.56
CA GLU A 76 4.09 -19.32 5.03
C GLU A 76 2.91 -19.79 4.17
N ARG A 77 2.05 -18.88 3.69
CA ARG A 77 0.88 -19.20 2.85
C ARG A 77 1.24 -19.47 1.39
N PHE A 78 2.35 -18.91 0.93
CA PHE A 78 2.93 -19.11 -0.39
C PHE A 78 4.39 -19.57 -0.20
N PRO A 79 4.61 -20.83 0.20
CA PRO A 79 5.95 -21.40 0.06
C PRO A 79 6.36 -21.21 -1.39
N PHE A 80 7.58 -20.72 -1.62
CA PHE A 80 8.14 -20.52 -2.95
C PHE A 80 8.34 -21.89 -3.61
N LEU A 81 7.23 -22.50 -4.07
CA LEU A 81 7.24 -23.59 -5.02
C LEU A 81 7.23 -22.95 -6.41
N PRO A 82 8.28 -23.16 -7.23
CA PRO A 82 8.19 -22.83 -8.65
C PRO A 82 7.00 -23.61 -9.23
N GLY A 83 5.94 -22.91 -9.62
CA GLY A 83 4.74 -23.51 -10.24
C GLY A 83 3.49 -23.65 -9.36
N ALA A 84 3.46 -23.19 -8.11
CA ALA A 84 2.24 -23.22 -7.29
C ALA A 84 1.28 -22.05 -7.61
N SER A 85 0.69 -22.07 -8.80
CA SER A 85 -0.48 -21.25 -9.15
C SER A 85 -1.76 -22.04 -8.88
N ASP A 86 -2.24 -22.13 -7.63
CA ASP A 86 -3.60 -22.67 -7.46
C ASP A 86 -4.39 -22.23 -6.23
N ASN A 87 -4.11 -21.03 -5.73
CA ASN A 87 -5.17 -20.27 -5.05
C ASN A 87 -5.51 -19.09 -5.97
N LEU A 88 -6.27 -19.37 -7.02
CA LEU A 88 -6.83 -18.34 -7.91
C LEU A 88 -7.79 -17.47 -7.09
N HIS A 89 -7.24 -16.44 -6.45
CA HIS A 89 -8.02 -15.32 -5.98
C HIS A 89 -8.52 -14.59 -7.23
N GLY A 90 -9.82 -14.73 -7.50
CA GLY A 90 -10.50 -14.03 -8.57
C GLY A 90 -11.28 -14.92 -9.51
N PHE A 91 -11.90 -14.28 -10.52
CA PHE A 91 -12.71 -14.99 -11.51
C PHE A 91 -11.85 -15.99 -12.30
N PRO A 92 -12.32 -17.24 -12.55
CA PRO A 92 -11.61 -18.22 -13.35
C PRO A 92 -11.22 -17.67 -14.74
N PRO A 93 -10.03 -18.00 -15.27
CA PRO A 93 -9.59 -17.52 -16.58
C PRO A 93 -10.59 -17.85 -17.70
N ASP A 94 -11.17 -19.04 -17.70
CA ASP A 94 -12.12 -19.49 -18.71
C ASP A 94 -13.44 -18.69 -18.66
N PHE A 95 -13.90 -18.35 -17.45
CA PHE A 95 -15.03 -17.44 -17.28
C PHE A 95 -14.72 -16.06 -17.84
N LEU A 96 -13.55 -15.50 -17.52
CA LEU A 96 -13.13 -14.19 -18.03
C LEU A 96 -13.00 -14.20 -19.55
N ALA A 97 -12.47 -15.27 -20.15
CA ALA A 97 -12.37 -15.44 -21.59
C ALA A 97 -13.75 -15.40 -22.27
N GLY A 98 -14.76 -16.07 -21.68
CA GLY A 98 -16.13 -16.08 -22.19
C GLY A 98 -16.91 -14.77 -22.05
N LEU A 99 -16.41 -13.78 -21.30
CA LEU A 99 -17.11 -12.51 -21.10
C LEU A 99 -16.93 -11.53 -22.28
N PRO A 100 -17.99 -10.79 -22.68
CA PRO A 100 -17.83 -9.59 -23.49
C PRO A 100 -16.87 -8.59 -22.85
N ALA A 101 -16.09 -7.85 -23.67
CA ALA A 101 -15.03 -6.95 -23.20
C ALA A 101 -15.50 -5.96 -22.11
N GLY A 102 -16.69 -5.37 -22.27
CA GLY A 102 -17.27 -4.44 -21.31
C GLY A 102 -17.66 -5.06 -19.96
N LEU A 103 -17.94 -6.37 -19.91
CA LEU A 103 -18.19 -7.11 -18.67
C LEU A 103 -16.89 -7.62 -18.06
N ARG A 104 -15.95 -8.07 -18.91
CA ARG A 104 -14.63 -8.54 -18.50
C ARG A 104 -13.87 -7.47 -17.70
N ILE A 105 -13.84 -6.24 -18.20
CA ILE A 105 -13.14 -5.15 -17.50
C ILE A 105 -13.81 -4.79 -16.17
N VAL A 106 -15.14 -4.89 -16.07
CA VAL A 106 -15.86 -4.67 -14.81
C VAL A 106 -15.56 -5.78 -13.80
N ALA A 107 -15.51 -7.04 -14.26
CA ALA A 107 -15.17 -8.19 -13.44
C ALA A 107 -13.75 -8.06 -12.87
N LEU A 108 -12.77 -7.74 -13.72
CA LEU A 108 -11.38 -7.52 -13.31
C LEU A 108 -11.24 -6.37 -12.30
N LEU A 109 -11.89 -5.22 -12.54
CA LEU A 109 -11.83 -4.11 -11.60
C LEU A 109 -12.45 -4.45 -10.25
N ALA A 110 -13.60 -5.15 -10.25
CA ALA A 110 -14.25 -5.59 -9.02
C ALA A 110 -13.38 -6.59 -8.25
N ASP A 111 -12.70 -7.49 -8.96
CA ASP A 111 -11.79 -8.48 -8.39
C ASP A 111 -10.56 -7.81 -7.72
N CYS A 112 -10.03 -6.77 -8.34
CA CYS A 112 -9.02 -5.90 -7.73
C CYS A 112 -9.53 -5.03 -6.57
N GLY A 113 -10.80 -5.15 -6.16
CA GLY A 113 -11.39 -4.41 -5.04
C GLY A 113 -11.82 -2.99 -5.38
N ALA A 114 -11.99 -2.64 -6.66
CA ALA A 114 -12.52 -1.34 -7.06
C ALA A 114 -13.98 -1.17 -6.60
N THR A 115 -14.31 0.01 -6.08
CA THR A 115 -15.67 0.33 -5.67
C THR A 115 -16.56 0.62 -6.89
N ARG A 116 -17.88 0.58 -6.68
CA ARG A 116 -18.86 0.96 -7.71
C ARG A 116 -18.63 2.39 -8.23
N ALA A 117 -18.25 3.32 -7.37
CA ALA A 117 -17.93 4.69 -7.76
C ALA A 117 -16.65 4.78 -8.61
N GLU A 118 -15.61 4.03 -8.22
CA GLU A 118 -14.34 3.95 -8.97
C GLU A 118 -14.55 3.34 -10.36
N ILE A 119 -15.27 2.22 -10.44
CA ILE A 119 -15.55 1.56 -11.73
C ILE A 119 -16.32 2.52 -12.66
N ARG A 120 -17.29 3.28 -12.12
CA ARG A 120 -18.00 4.30 -12.91
C ARG A 120 -17.06 5.37 -13.43
N HIS A 121 -16.20 5.89 -12.56
CA HIS A 121 -15.26 6.94 -12.93
C HIS A 121 -14.25 6.44 -13.99
N LEU A 122 -13.62 5.29 -13.76
CA LEU A 122 -12.60 4.72 -14.64
C LEU A 122 -13.14 4.35 -16.03
N LEU A 123 -14.38 3.87 -16.09
CA LEU A 123 -15.00 3.42 -17.34
C LEU A 123 -15.94 4.47 -17.97
N GLY A 124 -16.04 5.67 -17.40
CA GLY A 124 -16.95 6.71 -17.88
C GLY A 124 -18.43 6.30 -17.86
N LEU A 125 -18.85 5.47 -16.90
CA LEU A 125 -20.20 4.91 -16.84
C LEU A 125 -21.14 5.70 -15.95
N ASN A 126 -22.36 5.91 -16.42
CA ASN A 126 -23.47 6.27 -15.54
C ASN A 126 -23.88 5.09 -14.63
N ASP A 127 -24.63 5.39 -13.58
CA ASP A 127 -24.97 4.38 -12.57
C ASP A 127 -25.85 3.25 -13.11
N THR A 128 -26.75 3.56 -14.05
CA THR A 128 -27.62 2.58 -14.69
C THR A 128 -26.83 1.61 -15.57
N ALA A 129 -25.88 2.11 -16.35
CA ALA A 129 -24.99 1.29 -17.17
C ALA A 129 -24.17 0.32 -16.30
N LEU A 130 -23.65 0.78 -15.16
CA LEU A 130 -22.93 -0.12 -14.25
C LEU A 130 -23.86 -1.15 -13.61
N ARG A 131 -25.09 -0.77 -13.20
CA ARG A 131 -26.08 -1.75 -12.71
C ARG A 131 -26.35 -2.84 -13.74
N GLN A 132 -26.60 -2.46 -15.00
CA GLN A 132 -26.86 -3.40 -16.07
C GLN A 132 -25.70 -4.36 -16.28
N ARG A 133 -24.45 -3.86 -16.26
CA ARG A 133 -23.24 -4.69 -16.37
C ARG A 133 -23.07 -5.64 -15.19
N ILE A 134 -23.28 -5.17 -13.96
CA ILE A 134 -23.22 -6.03 -12.77
C ILE A 134 -24.30 -7.12 -12.82
N SER A 135 -25.53 -6.76 -13.19
CA SER A 135 -26.62 -7.74 -13.34
C SER A 135 -26.33 -8.76 -14.45
N ALA A 136 -25.79 -8.31 -15.58
CA ALA A 136 -25.40 -9.20 -16.68
C ALA A 136 -24.24 -10.12 -16.32
N LEU A 137 -23.28 -9.63 -15.51
CA LEU A 137 -22.18 -10.41 -14.97
C LEU A 137 -22.68 -11.47 -13.99
N ARG A 138 -23.59 -11.11 -13.07
CA ARG A 138 -24.20 -12.06 -12.12
C ARG A 138 -24.96 -13.18 -12.80
N ARG A 139 -25.73 -12.88 -13.85
CA ARG A 139 -26.44 -13.90 -14.63
C ARG A 139 -25.49 -14.86 -15.32
N ARG A 140 -24.42 -14.35 -15.94
CA ARG A 140 -23.42 -15.18 -16.60
C ARG A 140 -22.62 -16.01 -15.61
N TRP A 141 -22.32 -15.46 -14.44
CA TRP A 141 -21.72 -16.21 -13.35
C TRP A 141 -22.61 -17.38 -12.94
N ALA A 142 -23.90 -17.12 -12.69
CA ALA A 142 -24.84 -18.17 -12.31
C ALA A 142 -25.01 -19.27 -13.37
N ALA A 143 -24.85 -18.95 -14.66
CA ALA A 143 -24.88 -19.94 -15.74
C ALA A 143 -23.54 -20.66 -15.96
N PHE A 144 -22.44 -20.08 -15.48
CA PHE A 144 -21.11 -20.69 -15.53
C PHE A 144 -20.88 -21.62 -14.34
N ASP A 145 -21.45 -21.26 -13.19
CA ASP A 145 -21.35 -21.98 -11.93
C ASP A 145 -22.41 -23.09 -11.83
N ASP A 146 -22.24 -24.16 -12.62
CA ASP A 146 -23.06 -25.40 -12.58
C ASP A 146 -22.84 -26.23 -11.29
N GLY A 147 -22.39 -25.60 -10.20
CA GLY A 147 -22.16 -26.24 -8.89
C GLY A 147 -20.79 -26.92 -8.73
N ASN A 148 -19.89 -26.82 -9.70
CA ASN A 148 -18.62 -27.57 -9.72
C ASN A 148 -17.35 -26.70 -9.50
N HIS A 149 -17.48 -25.38 -9.32
CA HIS A 149 -16.35 -24.50 -9.05
C HIS A 149 -16.32 -24.05 -7.59
N ALA A 150 -15.99 -24.98 -6.69
CA ALA A 150 -15.66 -24.72 -5.28
C ALA A 150 -14.43 -23.79 -5.05
N GLY A 151 -13.91 -23.18 -6.12
CA GLY A 151 -12.66 -22.43 -6.14
C GLY A 151 -12.78 -20.92 -6.02
N TYR A 152 -13.95 -20.31 -6.32
CA TYR A 152 -14.09 -18.86 -6.16
C TYR A 152 -14.23 -18.51 -4.68
N ARG A 153 -13.08 -18.31 -4.02
CA ARG A 153 -13.03 -17.58 -2.76
C ARG A 153 -12.90 -16.11 -3.10
N ARG A 154 -13.95 -15.33 -2.78
CA ARG A 154 -13.85 -13.86 -2.75
C ARG A 154 -12.51 -13.54 -2.06
N PRO A 155 -11.63 -12.73 -2.68
CA PRO A 155 -10.38 -12.36 -2.03
C PRO A 155 -10.73 -11.83 -0.64
N GLU A 156 -10.27 -12.50 0.41
CA GLU A 156 -10.26 -11.87 1.72
C GLU A 156 -9.38 -10.64 1.54
N GLN A 157 -10.00 -9.47 1.54
CA GLN A 157 -9.29 -8.20 1.52
C GLN A 157 -9.22 -7.73 2.96
N PRO A 158 -8.23 -8.19 3.76
CA PRO A 158 -8.06 -7.75 5.14
C PRO A 158 -7.70 -6.25 5.23
N LEU A 159 -7.41 -5.62 4.09
CA LEU A 159 -7.05 -4.22 3.99
C LEU A 159 -8.29 -3.33 3.87
N ALA A 160 -8.35 -2.31 4.72
CA ALA A 160 -9.34 -1.25 4.63
C ALA A 160 -9.05 -0.33 3.42
N LEU A 161 -9.34 -0.80 2.20
CA LEU A 161 -9.04 -0.09 0.95
C LEU A 161 -9.58 1.35 0.94
N GLY A 162 -10.73 1.60 1.58
CA GLY A 162 -11.25 2.97 1.74
C GLY A 162 -10.36 3.89 2.59
N ALA A 163 -9.70 3.36 3.62
CA ALA A 163 -8.72 4.11 4.41
C ALA A 163 -7.41 4.31 3.62
N ILE A 164 -6.94 3.27 2.93
CA ILE A 164 -5.75 3.34 2.05
C ILE A 164 -5.95 4.40 0.97
N ARG A 165 -7.09 4.42 0.28
CA ARG A 165 -7.42 5.44 -0.73
C ARG A 165 -7.42 6.85 -0.16
N ARG A 166 -8.03 7.06 1.01
CA ARG A 166 -8.01 8.37 1.69
C ARG A 166 -6.59 8.82 2.04
N ALA A 167 -5.72 7.88 2.44
CA ALA A 167 -4.32 8.16 2.71
C ALA A 167 -3.48 8.39 1.43
N LEU A 168 -3.88 7.82 0.29
CA LEU A 168 -3.25 8.05 -1.02
C LEU A 168 -3.65 9.39 -1.66
N LEU A 169 -4.84 9.92 -1.38
CA LEU A 169 -5.33 11.16 -2.00
C LEU A 169 -4.36 12.35 -1.87
N PRO A 170 -3.75 12.65 -0.70
CA PRO A 170 -2.77 13.71 -0.58
C PRO A 170 -1.51 13.47 -1.42
N LEU A 171 -1.09 12.21 -1.58
CA LEU A 171 0.06 11.84 -2.40
C LEU A 171 -0.25 12.00 -3.89
N ALA A 172 -1.39 11.49 -4.33
CA ALA A 172 -1.84 11.56 -5.73
C ALA A 172 -2.09 13.00 -6.21
N ARG A 173 -2.45 13.93 -5.30
CA ARG A 173 -2.65 15.35 -5.63
C ARG A 173 -1.37 16.14 -5.83
N ARG A 174 -0.20 15.58 -5.54
CA ARG A 174 1.07 16.27 -5.80
C ARG A 174 1.29 16.34 -7.31
N ALA A 175 1.62 17.51 -7.84
CA ALA A 175 1.70 17.81 -9.28
C ALA A 175 2.59 16.85 -10.10
N LEU A 176 3.51 16.14 -9.44
CA LEU A 176 4.45 15.22 -10.08
C LEU A 176 4.05 13.74 -9.99
N VAL A 177 2.99 13.39 -9.26
CA VAL A 177 2.54 12.00 -9.09
C VAL A 177 1.51 11.66 -10.18
N HIS A 178 1.76 10.60 -10.93
CA HIS A 178 0.90 10.11 -12.01
C HIS A 178 0.06 8.90 -11.58
N LEU A 179 0.58 8.09 -10.66
CA LEU A 179 -0.05 6.87 -10.18
C LEU A 179 0.26 6.72 -8.69
N ALA A 180 -0.74 6.38 -7.89
CA ALA A 180 -0.54 6.03 -6.49
C ALA A 180 -1.33 4.76 -6.17
N SER A 181 -0.70 3.82 -5.48
CA SER A 181 -1.25 2.51 -5.16
C SER A 181 -0.76 2.07 -3.78
N HIS A 182 -1.01 0.83 -3.43
CA HIS A 182 -0.44 0.17 -2.27
C HIS A 182 0.07 -1.22 -2.67
N ASP A 183 1.00 -1.75 -1.90
CA ASP A 183 1.37 -3.16 -1.99
C ASP A 183 0.36 -4.06 -1.25
N PRO A 184 0.48 -5.40 -1.35
CA PRO A 184 -0.39 -6.33 -0.63
C PRO A 184 -0.34 -6.19 0.91
N ASP A 185 0.66 -5.52 1.47
CA ASP A 185 0.81 -5.24 2.90
C ASP A 185 0.11 -3.95 3.33
N GLY A 186 -0.39 -3.16 2.38
CA GLY A 186 -1.04 -1.87 2.60
C GLY A 186 -0.06 -0.69 2.65
N HIS A 187 1.22 -0.89 2.32
CA HIS A 187 2.18 0.21 2.20
C HIS A 187 1.87 1.04 0.97
N LEU A 188 1.77 2.35 1.17
CA LEU A 188 1.43 3.30 0.14
C LEU A 188 2.63 3.54 -0.79
N MET A 189 2.40 3.47 -2.09
CA MET A 189 3.39 3.72 -3.13
C MET A 189 2.87 4.80 -4.08
N ALA A 190 3.74 5.70 -4.50
CA ALA A 190 3.41 6.74 -5.47
C ALA A 190 4.51 6.82 -6.53
N PHE A 191 4.10 6.89 -7.79
CA PHE A 191 4.96 6.95 -8.97
C PHE A 191 4.77 8.29 -9.65
N GLY A 192 5.87 8.97 -9.90
CA GLY A 192 5.88 10.32 -10.43
C GLY A 192 7.14 10.65 -11.20
N LYS A 193 7.12 11.74 -11.97
CA LYS A 193 8.31 12.23 -12.65
C LYS A 193 9.16 13.07 -11.69
N ILE A 194 10.41 12.68 -11.51
CA ILE A 194 11.41 13.55 -10.91
C ILE A 194 11.85 14.52 -12.00
N ALA A 195 11.52 15.80 -11.86
CA ALA A 195 12.12 16.86 -12.67
C ALA A 195 13.56 17.09 -12.20
N ARG A 196 14.45 16.13 -12.44
CA ARG A 196 15.90 16.40 -12.40
C ARG A 196 16.32 16.66 -13.83
N PRO A 197 16.86 17.85 -14.16
CA PRO A 197 17.59 17.97 -15.41
C PRO A 197 18.71 16.92 -15.37
N PRO A 198 18.94 16.18 -16.48
CA PRO A 198 20.09 15.28 -16.55
C PRO A 198 21.32 16.12 -16.20
N HIS A 199 22.10 15.66 -15.22
CA HIS A 199 23.39 16.25 -14.93
C HIS A 199 24.18 16.24 -16.25
N LYS A 200 24.30 17.41 -16.88
CA LYS A 200 25.23 17.57 -17.98
C LYS A 200 26.58 17.66 -17.28
N THR A 201 27.31 16.57 -17.22
CA THR A 201 28.75 16.63 -16.95
C THR A 201 29.33 17.49 -18.05
N SER A 202 29.57 18.78 -17.76
CA SER A 202 30.45 19.58 -18.59
C SER A 202 31.85 19.00 -18.39
N SER A 203 32.21 18.06 -19.25
CA SER A 203 33.61 17.78 -19.52
C SER A 203 34.18 19.04 -20.18
N SER A 204 34.73 19.97 -19.38
CA SER A 204 35.74 20.89 -19.91
C SER A 204 37.00 20.05 -20.12
N GLY A 205 37.22 19.66 -21.37
CA GLY A 205 38.53 19.21 -21.82
C GLY A 205 39.47 20.41 -21.85
N ASN A 206 40.71 20.18 -21.41
CA ASN A 206 41.83 21.13 -21.41
C ASN A 206 42.12 21.71 -22.79
#